data_AF-A0AAX0J1F7-F1
#
_entry.id   AF-A0AAX0J1F7-F1
#
_cell.length_a   1.000
_cell.length_b   1.000
_cell.length_c   1.000
_cell.angle_alpha   90.00
_cell.angle_beta   90.00
_cell.angle_gamma   90.00
#
_symmetry.space_group_name_H-M   'P 1'
#
loop_
_entity.id
_entity.type
_entity.pdbx_description
1 polymer ?
#
loop_
_entity_poly.entity_id
_entity_poly.type
_entity_poly.pdbx_seq_one_letter_code
_entity_poly.pdbx_strand_id
1 'polypeptide(L)'
;MKKEHSPKNKVRHFASVEHLNPEAVAAFVDNELSPAAAHRAKIHLVHCPECREEIHRQRRAADRLRDGNNSDMRPSSDLIAKLQSIAACCPDGPTAEEVPLSPQSLLDKLDGVARNIYKTTKTLREARNEALRQYDR
;
A
#
# COMPACT_ATOMS: atom_id res chain seq x y z
N MET A 1 -38.89 -27.57 -25.35
CA MET A 1 -38.71 -27.29 -23.91
C MET A 1 -37.33 -27.77 -23.48
N LYS A 2 -36.32 -26.89 -23.42
CA LYS A 2 -35.02 -27.21 -22.82
C LYS A 2 -34.66 -26.08 -21.87
N LYS A 3 -34.70 -26.39 -20.57
CA LYS A 3 -34.39 -25.45 -19.49
C LYS A 3 -32.87 -25.38 -19.36
N GLU A 4 -32.27 -24.28 -19.78
CA GLU A 4 -30.86 -23.97 -19.56
C GLU A 4 -30.66 -23.66 -18.07
N HIS A 5 -29.95 -24.54 -17.38
CA HIS A 5 -29.61 -24.36 -15.97
C HIS A 5 -28.36 -23.48 -15.89
N SER A 6 -28.57 -22.19 -15.68
CA SER A 6 -27.51 -21.23 -15.34
C SER A 6 -26.82 -21.67 -14.03
N PRO A 7 -25.48 -21.83 -14.01
CA PRO A 7 -24.78 -22.26 -12.81
C PRO A 7 -24.76 -21.09 -11.82
N LYS A 8 -25.67 -21.13 -10.85
CA LYS A 8 -25.66 -20.20 -9.72
C LYS A 8 -24.39 -20.44 -8.90
N ASN A 9 -23.42 -19.55 -9.03
CA ASN A 9 -22.21 -19.54 -8.22
C ASN A 9 -22.62 -19.38 -6.74
N LYS A 10 -22.63 -20.49 -6.01
CA LYS A 10 -22.89 -20.49 -4.57
C LYS A 10 -21.62 -19.95 -3.92
N VAL A 11 -21.66 -18.68 -3.50
CA VAL A 11 -20.63 -18.09 -2.65
C VAL A 11 -20.47 -19.02 -1.44
N ARG A 12 -19.34 -19.72 -1.39
CA ARG A 12 -19.03 -20.64 -0.31
C ARG A 12 -18.68 -19.77 0.90
N HIS A 13 -19.59 -19.71 1.86
CA HIS A 13 -19.26 -19.14 3.16
C HIS A 13 -18.40 -20.15 3.90
N PHE A 14 -17.09 -19.96 3.85
CA PHE A 14 -16.14 -20.69 4.68
C PHE A 14 -16.11 -20.08 6.09
N ALA A 15 -15.79 -20.91 7.09
CA ALA A 15 -15.79 -20.49 8.49
C ALA A 15 -14.74 -19.37 8.74
N SER A 16 -14.95 -18.50 9.73
CA SER A 16 -14.07 -17.38 10.10
C SER A 16 -12.61 -17.73 10.41
N VAL A 17 -12.25 -19.02 10.40
CA VAL A 17 -10.89 -19.54 10.60
C VAL A 17 -10.15 -19.77 9.28
N GLU A 18 -10.88 -19.87 8.17
CA GLU A 18 -10.32 -20.13 6.84
C GLU A 18 -9.96 -18.84 6.09
N HIS A 19 -10.54 -17.70 6.47
CA HIS A 19 -10.30 -16.38 5.87
C HIS A 19 -9.88 -15.34 6.91
N LEU A 20 -9.31 -14.24 6.45
CA LEU A 20 -9.17 -13.05 7.30
C LEU A 20 -10.55 -12.60 7.80
N ASN A 21 -10.64 -12.33 9.10
CA ASN A 21 -11.77 -11.60 9.68
C ASN A 21 -11.98 -10.28 8.90
N PRO A 22 -13.22 -9.89 8.55
CA PRO A 22 -13.53 -8.58 7.97
C PRO A 22 -12.79 -7.40 8.61
N GLU A 23 -12.66 -7.37 9.95
CA GLU A 23 -11.90 -6.33 10.66
C GLU A 23 -10.40 -6.37 10.35
N ALA A 24 -9.83 -7.57 10.19
CA ALA A 24 -8.44 -7.73 9.78
C ALA A 24 -8.22 -7.34 8.31
N VAL A 25 -9.26 -7.48 7.47
CA VAL A 25 -9.21 -7.00 6.08
C VAL A 25 -9.20 -5.47 6.04
N ALA A 26 -10.10 -4.82 6.77
CA ALA A 26 -10.15 -3.35 6.87
C ALA A 26 -8.82 -2.79 7.41
N ALA A 27 -8.36 -3.30 8.55
CA ALA A 27 -7.09 -2.90 9.14
C ALA A 27 -5.89 -3.18 8.21
N PHE A 28 -5.94 -4.21 7.36
CA PHE A 28 -4.89 -4.46 6.37
C PHE A 28 -4.90 -3.42 5.24
N VAL A 29 -6.10 -3.03 4.77
CA VAL A 29 -6.27 -2.01 3.73
C VAL A 29 -5.77 -0.64 4.22
N ASP A 30 -6.08 -0.30 5.47
CA ASP A 30 -5.70 0.96 6.10
C ASP A 30 -4.26 0.97 6.64
N ASN A 31 -3.56 -0.17 6.60
CA ASN A 31 -2.21 -0.39 7.15
C ASN A 31 -2.11 -0.22 8.69
N GLU A 32 -3.18 -0.55 9.41
CA GLU A 32 -3.26 -0.46 10.88
C GLU A 32 -2.90 -1.77 11.60
N LEU A 33 -2.67 -2.85 10.85
CA LEU A 33 -2.20 -4.10 11.43
C LEU A 33 -0.77 -3.97 11.99
N SER A 34 -0.52 -4.63 13.12
CA SER A 34 0.85 -4.81 13.64
C SER A 34 1.74 -5.49 12.59
N PRO A 35 3.07 -5.26 12.60
CA PRO A 35 3.97 -5.81 11.58
C PRO A 35 3.87 -7.34 11.41
N ALA A 36 3.73 -8.07 12.53
CA ALA A 36 3.56 -9.51 12.54
C ALA A 36 2.19 -9.94 11.96
N ALA A 37 1.10 -9.24 12.31
CA ALA A 37 -0.22 -9.51 11.75
C ALA A 37 -0.27 -9.21 10.24
N ALA A 38 0.32 -8.10 9.81
CA ALA A 38 0.43 -7.74 8.40
C ALA A 38 1.25 -8.75 7.59
N HIS A 39 2.30 -9.34 8.19
CA HIS A 39 3.08 -10.40 7.54
C HIS A 39 2.25 -11.67 7.33
N ARG A 40 1.53 -12.14 8.35
CA ARG A 40 0.62 -13.30 8.23
C ARG A 40 -0.48 -13.06 7.21
N ALA A 41 -1.07 -11.86 7.21
CA ALA A 41 -2.04 -11.45 6.20
C ALA A 41 -1.46 -11.56 4.78
N LYS A 42 -0.26 -11.02 4.54
CA LYS A 42 0.41 -11.12 3.22
C LYS A 42 0.60 -12.57 2.77
N ILE A 43 1.03 -13.45 3.66
CA ILE A 43 1.19 -14.88 3.34
C ILE A 43 -0.17 -15.47 2.95
N HIS A 44 -1.21 -15.22 3.75
CA HIS A 44 -2.55 -15.71 3.46
C HIS A 44 -3.06 -15.25 2.08
N LEU A 45 -2.81 -13.98 1.71
CA LEU A 45 -3.22 -13.43 0.42
C LEU A 45 -2.53 -14.07 -0.78
N VAL A 46 -1.37 -14.70 -0.61
CA VAL A 46 -0.73 -15.48 -1.68
C VAL A 46 -1.57 -16.71 -2.01
N HIS A 47 -2.15 -17.35 -0.97
CA HIS A 47 -2.84 -18.63 -1.08
C HIS A 47 -4.36 -18.52 -1.22
N CYS A 48 -4.96 -17.41 -0.77
CA CYS A 48 -6.42 -17.22 -0.80
C CYS A 48 -6.84 -16.14 -1.81
N PRO A 49 -7.49 -16.51 -2.94
CA PRO A 49 -7.99 -15.53 -3.90
C PRO A 49 -9.20 -14.72 -3.38
N GLU A 50 -10.02 -15.30 -2.52
CA GLU A 50 -11.23 -14.64 -2.00
C GLU A 50 -10.91 -13.46 -1.08
N CYS A 51 -9.95 -13.63 -0.16
CA CYS A 51 -9.47 -12.53 0.67
C CYS A 51 -8.75 -11.45 -0.16
N ARG A 52 -8.11 -11.84 -1.27
CA ARG A 52 -7.53 -10.89 -2.21
C ARG A 52 -8.63 -10.04 -2.83
N GLU A 53 -9.68 -10.66 -3.36
CA GLU A 53 -10.82 -9.96 -3.96
C GLU A 53 -11.53 -9.02 -2.95
N GLU A 54 -11.71 -9.45 -1.71
CA GLU A 54 -12.30 -8.61 -0.65
C GLU A 54 -11.45 -7.34 -0.40
N ILE A 55 -10.11 -7.48 -0.30
CA ILE A 55 -9.20 -6.33 -0.18
C ILE A 55 -9.34 -5.39 -1.37
N HIS A 56 -9.45 -5.93 -2.59
CA HIS A 56 -9.64 -5.09 -3.78
C HIS A 56 -10.98 -4.37 -3.76
N ARG A 57 -12.06 -5.02 -3.34
CA ARG A 57 -13.37 -4.39 -3.14
C ARG A 57 -13.30 -3.24 -2.14
N GLN A 58 -12.66 -3.44 -0.99
CA GLN A 58 -12.53 -2.40 0.04
C GLN A 58 -11.63 -1.24 -0.42
N ARG A 59 -10.51 -1.51 -1.09
CA ARG A 59 -9.66 -0.45 -1.68
C ARG A 59 -10.41 0.39 -2.70
N ARG A 60 -11.16 -0.25 -3.61
CA ARG A 60 -12.00 0.46 -4.59
C ARG A 60 -13.06 1.32 -3.89
N ALA A 61 -13.65 0.84 -2.80
CA ALA A 61 -14.59 1.64 -2.02
C ALA A 61 -13.91 2.87 -1.38
N ALA A 62 -12.73 2.70 -0.78
CA ALA A 62 -11.96 3.79 -0.19
C ALA A 62 -11.53 4.83 -1.24
N ASP A 63 -11.09 4.39 -2.42
CA ASP A 63 -10.68 5.28 -3.51
C ASP A 63 -11.87 6.10 -4.03
N ARG A 64 -13.06 5.50 -4.19
CA ARG A 64 -14.29 6.22 -4.56
C ARG A 64 -14.66 7.32 -3.56
N LEU A 65 -14.51 7.06 -2.26
CA LEU A 65 -14.77 8.05 -1.21
C LEU A 65 -13.77 9.22 -1.28
N ARG A 66 -12.49 8.93 -1.58
CA ARG A 66 -11.46 9.96 -1.77
C ARG A 66 -11.75 10.82 -2.99
N ASP A 67 -12.06 10.20 -4.12
CA ASP A 67 -12.34 10.91 -5.37
C ASP A 67 -13.57 11.81 -5.25
N GLY A 68 -14.61 11.36 -4.53
CA GLY A 68 -15.83 12.14 -4.31
C GLY A 68 -15.65 13.35 -3.37
N ASN A 69 -14.71 13.31 -2.42
CA ASN A 69 -14.50 14.37 -1.43
C ASN A 69 -13.43 15.40 -1.82
N ASN A 70 -12.70 15.20 -2.92
CA ASN A 70 -11.53 16.01 -3.28
C ASN A 70 -11.85 17.42 -3.83
N SER A 71 -13.09 17.72 -4.22
CA SER A 71 -13.43 19.01 -4.83
C SER A 71 -13.65 20.14 -3.81
N ASP A 72 -14.22 19.85 -2.64
CA ASP A 72 -14.64 20.87 -1.67
C ASP A 72 -13.64 21.17 -0.56
N MET A 73 -12.69 20.26 -0.28
CA MET A 73 -11.71 20.46 0.79
C MET A 73 -10.39 21.01 0.23
N ARG A 74 -10.27 22.34 0.18
CA ARG A 74 -9.01 23.02 -0.12
C ARG A 74 -8.27 23.38 1.18
N PRO A 75 -6.96 23.06 1.31
CA PRO A 75 -6.17 23.55 2.43
C PRO A 75 -6.04 25.08 2.36
N SER A 76 -5.91 25.74 3.52
CA SER A 76 -5.73 27.19 3.56
C SER A 76 -4.43 27.61 2.89
N SER A 77 -4.41 28.80 2.29
CA SER A 77 -3.21 29.38 1.66
C SER A 77 -2.02 29.42 2.63
N ASP A 78 -2.29 29.71 3.90
CA ASP A 78 -1.27 29.82 4.93
C ASP A 78 -0.64 28.46 5.28
N LEU A 79 -1.44 27.38 5.27
CA LEU A 79 -0.92 26.03 5.47
C LEU A 79 -0.03 25.63 4.29
N ILE A 80 -0.46 25.93 3.06
CA ILE A 80 0.35 25.68 1.86
C ILE A 80 1.67 26.45 1.94
N ALA A 81 1.63 27.73 2.29
CA ALA A 81 2.84 28.55 2.44
C ALA A 81 3.78 28.01 3.52
N LYS A 82 3.25 27.56 4.67
CA LYS A 82 4.05 26.92 5.73
C LYS A 82 4.70 25.61 5.27
N LEU A 83 3.96 24.76 4.56
CA LEU A 83 4.50 23.50 4.02
C LEU A 83 5.60 23.76 2.99
N GLN A 84 5.42 24.77 2.12
CA GLN A 84 6.46 25.21 1.17
C GLN A 84 7.68 25.77 1.89
N SER A 85 7.49 26.48 3.00
CA SER A 85 8.59 27.00 3.82
C SER A 85 9.43 25.88 4.43
N ILE A 86 8.83 24.75 4.87
CA ILE A 86 9.59 23.59 5.36
C ILE A 86 10.52 23.04 4.27
N ALA A 87 10.01 22.91 3.04
CA ALA A 87 10.81 22.44 1.91
C ALA A 87 11.97 23.39 1.59
N ALA A 88 11.79 24.70 1.78
CA ALA A 88 12.82 25.72 1.55
C ALA A 88 13.80 25.89 2.74
N CYS A 89 13.42 25.47 3.95
CA CYS A 89 14.21 25.67 5.17
C CYS A 89 15.22 24.54 5.42
N CYS A 90 15.04 23.39 4.78
CA CYS A 90 16.09 22.39 4.69
C CYS A 90 17.04 22.80 3.56
N PRO A 91 18.37 22.87 3.77
CA PRO A 91 19.29 22.84 2.64
C PRO A 91 18.97 21.58 1.83
N ASP A 92 19.15 21.64 0.51
CA ASP A 92 19.04 20.46 -0.34
C ASP A 92 19.79 19.32 0.37
N GLY A 93 19.03 18.29 0.79
CA GLY A 93 19.66 17.11 1.36
C GLY A 93 20.70 16.65 0.35
N PRO A 94 21.89 16.19 0.80
CA PRO A 94 23.03 16.01 -0.08
C PRO A 94 22.56 15.29 -1.34
N THR A 95 22.80 15.92 -2.48
CA THR A 95 22.48 15.30 -3.77
C THR A 95 23.17 13.95 -3.80
N ALA A 96 22.67 13.01 -4.61
CA ALA A 96 23.31 11.71 -4.73
C ALA A 96 24.81 11.81 -5.11
N GLU A 97 25.23 12.96 -5.66
CA GLU A 97 26.62 13.31 -5.99
C GLU A 97 27.41 13.96 -4.81
N GLU A 98 26.77 14.65 -3.88
CA GLU A 98 27.42 15.38 -2.76
C GLU A 98 27.60 14.57 -1.48
N VAL A 99 26.94 13.41 -1.36
CA VAL A 99 27.33 12.42 -0.35
C VAL A 99 28.78 12.03 -0.65
N PRO A 100 29.74 12.16 0.30
CA PRO A 100 31.12 11.76 0.04
C PRO A 100 31.16 10.33 -0.49
N LEU A 101 31.47 10.18 -1.78
CA LEU A 101 31.65 8.88 -2.46
C LEU A 101 32.87 8.12 -1.92
N SER A 102 33.61 8.70 -0.96
CA SER A 102 34.65 8.03 -0.21
C SER A 102 34.08 7.47 1.11
N PRO A 103 33.88 6.15 1.22
CA PRO A 103 33.50 5.52 2.47
C PRO A 103 34.67 5.61 3.44
N GLN A 104 34.55 6.47 4.46
CA GLN A 104 35.54 6.57 5.53
C GLN A 104 35.44 5.37 6.48
N SER A 105 34.29 4.69 6.52
CA SER A 105 34.05 3.50 7.35
C SER A 105 33.25 2.42 6.60
N LEU A 106 33.46 1.16 6.98
CA LEU A 106 32.63 0.03 6.54
C LEU A 106 31.15 0.23 6.93
N LEU A 107 30.88 0.94 8.02
CA LEU A 107 29.51 1.23 8.46
C LEU A 107 28.77 2.13 7.47
N ASP A 108 29.45 3.12 6.87
CA ASP A 108 28.82 4.03 5.89
C ASP A 108 28.39 3.27 4.62
N LYS A 109 29.18 2.27 4.22
CA LYS A 109 28.84 1.37 3.11
C LYS A 109 27.60 0.56 3.45
N LEU A 110 27.52 0.01 4.65
CA LEU A 110 26.38 -0.78 5.11
C LEU A 110 25.11 0.06 5.19
N ASP A 111 25.19 1.30 5.68
CA ASP A 111 24.05 2.22 5.74
C ASP A 111 23.58 2.68 4.36
N GLY A 112 24.52 2.91 3.43
CA GLY A 112 24.21 3.17 2.03
C GLY A 112 23.46 2.00 1.37
N VAL A 113 23.97 0.78 1.56
CA VAL A 113 23.34 -0.45 1.07
C VAL A 113 21.96 -0.66 1.71
N ALA A 114 21.81 -0.47 3.02
CA ALA A 114 20.54 -0.60 3.72
C ALA A 114 19.50 0.39 3.19
N ARG A 115 19.86 1.65 2.97
CA ARG A 115 18.95 2.65 2.37
C ARG A 115 18.57 2.30 0.94
N ASN A 116 19.50 1.82 0.13
CA ASN A 116 19.20 1.40 -1.24
C ASN A 116 18.29 0.17 -1.25
N ILE A 117 18.54 -0.82 -0.40
CA ILE A 117 17.65 -1.97 -0.22
C ILE A 117 16.26 -1.51 0.24
N TYR A 118 16.16 -0.60 1.21
CA TYR A 118 14.89 -0.06 1.67
C TYR A 118 14.14 0.69 0.56
N LYS A 119 14.82 1.56 -0.20
CA LYS A 119 14.21 2.28 -1.34
C LYS A 119 13.76 1.32 -2.45
N THR A 120 14.58 0.35 -2.81
CA THR A 120 14.25 -0.66 -3.84
C THR A 120 13.10 -1.55 -3.38
N THR A 121 13.09 -2.01 -2.14
CA THR A 121 11.98 -2.82 -1.61
C THR A 121 10.69 -2.02 -1.49
N LYS A 122 10.76 -0.72 -1.14
CA LYS A 122 9.61 0.18 -1.12
C LYS A 122 9.03 0.41 -2.52
N THR A 123 9.87 0.76 -3.49
CA THR A 123 9.46 0.99 -4.88
C THR A 123 8.91 -0.27 -5.53
N LEU A 124 9.53 -1.43 -5.33
CA LEU A 124 8.99 -2.71 -5.79
C LEU A 124 7.64 -3.04 -5.14
N ARG A 125 7.47 -2.73 -3.85
CA ARG A 125 6.18 -2.90 -3.15
C ARG A 125 5.12 -1.95 -3.73
N GLU A 126 5.47 -0.71 -4.03
CA GLU A 126 4.58 0.29 -4.63
C GLU A 126 4.18 -0.11 -6.06
N ALA A 127 5.15 -0.43 -6.93
CA ALA A 127 4.92 -0.90 -8.29
C ALA A 127 4.08 -2.20 -8.32
N ARG A 128 4.37 -3.14 -7.41
CA ARG A 128 3.53 -4.34 -7.25
C ARG A 128 2.11 -4.00 -6.82
N ASN A 129 1.94 -3.06 -5.90
CA ASN A 129 0.61 -2.63 -5.47
C ASN A 129 -0.14 -1.91 -6.59
N GLU A 130 0.56 -1.13 -7.42
CA GLU A 130 0.00 -0.47 -8.61
C GLU A 130 -0.39 -1.47 -9.70
N ALA A 131 0.47 -2.44 -10.01
CA ALA A 131 0.16 -3.52 -10.95
C ALA A 131 -1.06 -4.34 -10.49
N LEU A 132 -1.16 -4.62 -9.19
CA LEU A 132 -2.35 -5.24 -8.59
C LEU A 132 -3.59 -4.36 -8.71
N ARG A 133 -3.48 -3.02 -8.69
CA ARG A 133 -4.62 -2.13 -8.95
C ARG A 133 -5.02 -2.10 -10.42
N GLN A 134 -4.06 -2.17 -11.34
CA GLN A 134 -4.31 -2.18 -12.78
C GLN A 134 -4.98 -3.49 -13.24
N TYR A 135 -4.66 -4.63 -12.62
CA TYR A 135 -5.31 -5.92 -12.90
C TYR A 135 -6.76 -6.00 -12.40
N ASP A 136 -7.12 -5.19 -11.39
CA ASP A 136 -8.44 -5.17 -10.74
C ASP A 136 -9.45 -4.18 -11.36
N ARG A 137 -9.10 -3.58 -12.49
CA ARG A 137 -9.95 -2.69 -13.30
C ARG A 137 -10.47 -3.45 -14.51
#